data_AF-A0A359M6H2-F1
#
_entry.id   AF-A0A359M6H2-F1
#
_cell.length_a   1.000
_cell.length_b   1.000
_cell.length_c   1.000
_cell.angle_alpha   90.00
_cell.angle_beta   90.00
_cell.angle_gamma   90.00
#
_symmetry.space_group_name_H-M   'P 1'
#
loop_
_entity.id
_entity.type
_entity.pdbx_description
1 polymer ?
#
loop_
_entity_poly.entity_id
_entity_poly.type
_entity_poly.pdbx_seq_one_letter_code
_entity_poly.pdbx_strand_id
1 'polypeptide(L)'
;MNQNIKMLLFVIILGTVTSALLLGMDYLTRDRIAANQEAELKSTILNAYDISYTLANIHDVFDDSVEVIVTDGFRFYVDNETGAV
;
A
#
# COMPACT_ATOMS: atom_id res chain seq x y z
N MET A 1 -30.91 -3.80 -37.27
CA MET A 1 -30.57 -4.52 -36.03
C MET A 1 -31.59 -4.18 -34.96
N ASN A 2 -32.19 -5.19 -34.32
CA ASN A 2 -33.30 -5.03 -33.39
C ASN A 2 -32.88 -4.16 -32.18
N GLN A 3 -33.75 -3.27 -31.70
CA GLN A 3 -33.40 -2.25 -30.70
C GLN A 3 -32.83 -2.84 -29.40
N ASN A 4 -33.32 -4.03 -29.03
CA ASN A 4 -32.83 -4.79 -27.87
C ASN A 4 -31.37 -5.25 -28.02
N ILE A 5 -30.95 -5.61 -29.23
CA ILE A 5 -29.56 -6.03 -29.52
C ILE A 5 -28.62 -4.84 -29.39
N LYS A 6 -29.05 -3.64 -29.84
CA LYS A 6 -28.26 -2.42 -29.68
C LYS A 6 -28.07 -2.03 -28.22
N MET A 7 -29.12 -2.16 -27.39
CA MET A 7 -29.01 -1.92 -25.94
C MET A 7 -28.07 -2.92 -25.27
N LEU A 8 -28.16 -4.22 -25.61
CA LEU A 8 -27.27 -5.24 -25.05
C LEU A 8 -25.80 -4.94 -25.38
N LEU A 9 -25.51 -4.61 -26.64
CA LEU A 9 -24.15 -4.29 -27.10
C LEU A 9 -23.61 -3.04 -26.39
N PHE A 10 -24.46 -2.02 -26.19
CA PHE A 10 -24.11 -0.83 -25.44
C PHE A 10 -23.72 -1.15 -23.99
N VAL A 11 -24.51 -1.98 -23.29
CA VAL A 11 -24.23 -2.37 -21.89
C VAL A 11 -22.91 -3.14 -21.80
N ILE A 12 -22.63 -4.04 -22.74
CA ILE A 12 -21.38 -4.81 -22.76
C ILE A 12 -20.18 -3.88 -23.00
N ILE A 13 -20.26 -2.96 -23.95
CA ILE A 13 -19.19 -1.98 -24.21
C ILE A 13 -18.97 -1.11 -22.97
N LEU A 14 -20.05 -0.59 -22.39
CA LEU A 14 -19.96 0.26 -21.20
C LEU A 14 -19.32 -0.50 -20.03
N GLY A 15 -19.78 -1.72 -19.75
CA GLY A 15 -19.21 -2.57 -18.70
C GLY A 15 -17.74 -2.88 -18.92
N THR A 16 -17.35 -3.16 -20.17
CA THR A 16 -15.94 -3.43 -20.53
C THR A 16 -15.07 -2.19 -20.35
N VAL A 17 -15.52 -1.04 -20.84
CA VAL A 17 -14.79 0.23 -20.73
C VAL A 17 -14.63 0.63 -19.27
N THR A 18 -15.70 0.56 -18.48
CA THR A 18 -15.64 0.89 -17.04
C THR A 18 -14.70 -0.06 -16.29
N SER A 19 -14.76 -1.36 -16.57
CA SER A 19 -13.87 -2.35 -15.94
C SER A 19 -12.40 -2.08 -16.28
N ALA A 20 -12.10 -1.77 -17.55
CA ALA A 20 -10.75 -1.42 -17.99
C ALA A 20 -10.23 -0.16 -17.30
N LEU A 21 -11.08 0.87 -17.13
CA LEU A 21 -10.71 2.09 -16.42
C LEU A 21 -10.42 1.83 -14.93
N LEU A 22 -11.25 1.03 -14.26
CA LEU A 22 -11.05 0.69 -12.85
C LEU A 22 -9.76 -0.10 -12.63
N LEU A 23 -9.50 -1.12 -13.45
CA LEU A 23 -8.27 -1.91 -13.36
C LEU A 23 -7.03 -1.09 -13.75
N GLY A 24 -7.15 -0.20 -14.75
CA GLY A 24 -6.07 0.68 -15.14
C GLY A 24 -5.72 1.70 -14.05
N MET A 25 -6.72 2.24 -13.37
CA MET A 25 -6.51 3.12 -12.22
C MET A 25 -5.85 2.39 -11.06
N ASP A 26 -6.34 1.20 -10.70
CA ASP A 26 -5.72 0.37 -9.65
C ASP A 26 -4.23 0.10 -9.97
N TYR A 27 -3.93 -0.31 -11.20
CA TYR A 27 -2.55 -0.56 -11.61
C TYR A 27 -1.67 0.70 -11.52
N LEU A 28 -2.18 1.86 -11.92
CA LEU A 28 -1.42 3.11 -11.90
C LEU A 28 -1.18 3.64 -10.47
N THR A 29 -2.14 3.44 -9.56
CA THR A 29 -2.06 3.98 -8.19
C THR A 29 -1.52 2.99 -7.17
N ARG A 30 -1.48 1.69 -7.48
CA ARG A 30 -1.05 0.62 -6.56
C ARG A 30 0.28 0.92 -5.90
N ASP A 31 1.31 1.27 -6.67
CA ASP A 31 2.65 1.50 -6.12
C ASP A 31 2.66 2.70 -5.15
N ARG A 32 1.89 3.75 -5.46
CA ARG A 32 1.78 4.93 -4.60
C ARG A 32 1.02 4.62 -3.30
N ILE A 33 -0.03 3.81 -3.40
CA ILE A 33 -0.80 3.36 -2.24
C ILE A 33 0.09 2.49 -1.35
N ALA A 34 0.82 1.54 -1.94
CA ALA A 34 1.74 0.67 -1.21
C ALA A 34 2.86 1.45 -0.52
N ALA A 35 3.49 2.41 -1.22
CA ALA A 35 4.52 3.26 -0.63
C ALA A 35 3.98 4.12 0.52
N ASN A 36 2.77 4.66 0.39
CA ASN A 36 2.12 5.41 1.47
C ASN A 36 1.78 4.52 2.67
N GLN A 37 1.27 3.31 2.43
CA GLN A 37 0.97 2.35 3.49
C GLN A 37 2.24 1.92 4.24
N GLU A 38 3.34 1.70 3.51
CA GLU A 38 4.63 1.38 4.11
C GLU A 38 5.17 2.54 4.95
N ALA A 39 5.10 3.78 4.44
CA ALA A 39 5.50 4.96 5.19
C ALA A 39 4.64 5.16 6.44
N GLU A 40 3.34 4.95 6.37
CA GLU A 40 2.41 5.00 7.51
C GLU A 40 2.76 3.95 8.56
N LEU A 41 3.06 2.71 8.15
CA LEU A 41 3.46 1.65 9.07
C LEU A 41 4.80 1.98 9.75
N LYS A 42 5.83 2.32 8.97
CA LYS A 42 7.17 2.64 9.49
C LYS A 42 7.11 3.84 10.45
N SER A 43 6.39 4.90 10.06
CA SER A 43 6.21 6.08 10.92
C SER A 43 5.46 5.77 12.22
N THR A 44 4.44 4.90 12.18
CA THR A 44 3.71 4.47 13.39
C THR A 44 4.64 3.75 14.37
N ILE A 45 5.51 2.86 13.87
CA ILE A 45 6.47 2.13 14.68
C ILE A 45 7.51 3.09 15.28
N LEU A 46 8.09 3.97 14.48
CA LEU A 46 9.05 4.97 14.96
C LEU A 46 8.44 5.88 16.04
N ASN A 47 7.19 6.30 15.87
CA ASN A 47 6.47 7.07 16.88
C ASN A 47 6.23 6.27 18.17
N ALA A 48 5.98 4.97 18.08
CA ALA A 48 5.78 4.11 19.25
C ALA A 48 7.06 3.98 20.10
N TYR A 49 8.23 4.05 19.46
CA TYR A 49 9.54 4.03 20.10
C TYR A 49 10.11 5.42 20.40
N ASP A 50 9.34 6.49 20.17
CA ASP A 50 9.75 7.89 20.35
C ASP A 50 11.01 8.28 19.54
N ILE A 51 11.21 7.63 18.38
CA ILE A 51 12.33 7.88 17.47
C ILE A 51 11.99 9.05 16.56
N SER A 52 12.81 10.10 16.59
CA SER A 52 12.61 11.29 15.75
C SER A 52 12.94 11.03 14.29
N TYR A 53 12.01 11.38 13.40
CA TYR A 53 12.16 11.27 11.96
C TYR A 53 11.52 12.46 11.24
N THR A 54 11.78 12.58 9.94
CA THR A 54 11.17 13.54 9.02
C THR A 54 10.57 12.80 7.83
N LEU A 55 9.57 13.38 7.15
CA LEU A 55 8.94 12.76 5.98
C LEU A 55 9.93 12.32 4.88
N ALA A 56 11.10 12.95 4.81
CA ALA A 56 12.12 12.65 3.81
C ALA A 56 13.03 11.47 4.18
N ASN A 57 13.13 11.11 5.46
CA ASN A 57 14.06 10.09 5.96
C ASN A 57 13.39 8.98 6.79
N ILE A 58 12.04 8.89 6.78
CA ILE A 58 11.29 7.82 7.49
C ILE A 58 11.86 6.44 7.18
N HIS A 59 12.10 6.15 5.90
CA HIS A 59 12.54 4.84 5.47
C HIS A 59 13.95 4.53 5.98
N ASP A 60 14.88 5.47 5.84
CA ASP A 60 16.26 5.30 6.27
C ASP A 60 16.37 5.16 7.80
N VAL A 61 15.68 6.03 8.55
CA VAL A 61 15.68 5.98 10.03
C VAL A 61 15.08 4.67 10.53
N PHE A 62 14.00 4.20 9.91
CA PHE A 62 13.40 2.92 10.25
C PHE A 62 14.35 1.75 9.98
N ASP A 63 14.98 1.72 8.81
CA ASP A 63 15.86 0.62 8.44
C ASP A 63 17.13 0.56 9.31
N ASP A 64 17.58 1.71 9.85
CA ASP A 64 18.71 1.80 10.78
C ASP A 64 18.34 1.44 12.24
N SER A 65 17.15 1.83 12.68
CA SER A 65 16.74 1.72 14.10
C SER A 65 15.89 0.49 14.42
N VAL A 66 15.21 -0.09 13.43
CA VAL A 66 14.25 -1.18 13.64
C VAL A 66 14.68 -2.44 12.91
N GLU A 67 14.92 -3.51 13.64
CA GLU A 67 15.16 -4.85 13.08
C GLU A 67 13.82 -5.55 12.78
N VAL A 68 13.72 -6.15 11.59
CA VAL A 68 12.54 -6.90 11.16
C VAL A 68 12.80 -8.40 11.28
N ILE A 69 12.16 -9.06 12.25
CA ILE A 69 12.29 -10.49 12.49
C ILE A 69 11.05 -11.21 11.97
N VAL A 70 11.24 -12.23 11.12
CA VAL A 70 10.14 -13.06 10.59
C VAL A 70 10.24 -14.48 11.16
N THR A 71 9.29 -14.84 12.02
CA THR A 71 9.22 -16.17 12.65
C THR A 71 7.80 -16.70 12.55
N ASP A 72 7.64 -17.97 12.14
CA ASP A 72 6.35 -18.66 12.03
C ASP A 72 5.26 -17.90 11.24
N GLY A 73 5.68 -17.11 10.24
CA GLY A 73 4.78 -16.30 9.41
C GLY A 73 4.34 -14.97 10.03
N PHE A 74 4.80 -14.65 11.24
CA PHE A 74 4.62 -13.35 11.87
C PHE A 74 5.84 -12.46 11.62
N ARG A 75 5.59 -11.16 11.45
CA ARG A 75 6.63 -10.14 11.31
C ARG A 75 6.65 -9.29 12.57
N PHE A 76 7.79 -9.27 13.24
CA PHE A 76 8.07 -8.47 14.42
C PHE A 76 8.99 -7.32 14.05
N TYR A 77 8.77 -6.18 14.70
CA TYR A 77 9.56 -4.97 14.54
C TYR A 77 10.22 -4.74 15.89
N VAL A 78 11.54 -4.81 15.95
CA VAL A 78 12.29 -4.73 17.20
C VAL A 78 13.14 -3.48 17.17
N ASP A 79 12.99 -2.62 18.17
CA ASP A 79 13.88 -1.47 18.32
C ASP A 79 15.29 -1.93 18.70
N ASN A 80 16.30 -1.49 17.94
CA ASN A 80 17.71 -1.85 18.14
C ASN A 80 18.28 -1.26 19.44
N GLU A 81 17.73 -0.15 19.95
CA GLU A 81 18.24 0.49 21.16
C GLU A 81 17.64 -0.08 22.44
N THR A 82 16.32 -0.26 22.47
CA THR A 82 15.60 -0.70 23.68
C THR A 82 15.25 -2.19 23.70
N GLY A 83 15.25 -2.87 22.54
CA GLY A 83 14.76 -4.24 22.39
C GLY A 83 13.25 -4.38 22.54
N ALA A 84 12.50 -3.28 22.46
CA ALA A 84 11.04 -3.28 22.48
C ALA A 84 10.47 -3.89 21.19
N VAL A 85 9.36 -4.64 21.30
CA VAL A 85 8.69 -5.36 20.20
C VAL A 85 7.21 -5.00 20.16
#